data_AF-A0A246JQW0-F1
#
_entry.id   AF-A0A246JQW0-F1
#
_cell.length_a   1.000
_cell.length_b   1.000
_cell.length_c   1.000
_cell.angle_alpha   90.00
_cell.angle_beta   90.00
_cell.angle_gamma   90.00
#
_symmetry.space_group_name_H-M   'P 1'
#
loop_
_entity.id
_entity.type
_entity.pdbx_description
1 polymer ?
#
loop_
_entity_poly.entity_id
_entity_poly.type
_entity_poly.pdbx_seq_one_letter_code
_entity_poly.pdbx_strand_id
1 'polypeptide(L)'
;MTTQASKAAGWRKMAMQAAIGAAAGAGGMFAGLQLVEGQGGFDWTGSSIILFGIGLVYALMGVFVGIGTVAPRLFGQRLLNVADAEEIVEERANMAGSAVGCLILGAAVMLLAHAAAADAAGVAALVTPALAFCILLTVLVGFTAISVWMWRGFDELWRQLMVEISAITGNLLLLIAIIWGGAAAVGLAAGPHPLDLVSVAFGSLLFACFAGAGWRGMMAPR
;
A
#
# COMPACT_ATOMS: atom_id res chain seq x y z
N MET A 1 -8.23 16.90 35.72
CA MET A 1 -7.81 17.27 34.35
C MET A 1 -8.90 16.83 33.40
N THR A 2 -9.64 17.78 32.82
CA THR A 2 -10.75 17.51 31.91
C THR A 2 -10.18 17.33 30.50
N THR A 3 -10.29 16.11 29.97
CA THR A 3 -9.89 15.76 28.61
C THR A 3 -10.79 16.56 27.65
N GLN A 4 -10.27 17.63 27.07
CA GLN A 4 -10.96 18.33 25.99
C GLN A 4 -11.06 17.36 24.81
N ALA A 5 -12.28 16.93 24.49
CA ALA A 5 -12.55 16.18 23.26
C ALA A 5 -12.18 17.06 22.07
N SER A 6 -11.13 16.68 21.34
CA SER A 6 -10.72 17.32 20.09
C SER A 6 -11.93 17.48 19.17
N LYS A 7 -12.14 18.70 18.66
CA LYS A 7 -13.23 19.02 17.73
C LYS A 7 -13.00 18.18 16.46
N ALA A 8 -13.90 17.26 16.15
CA ALA A 8 -13.83 16.46 14.94
C ALA A 8 -13.49 17.36 13.74
N ALA A 9 -12.48 16.96 12.95
CA ALA A 9 -12.06 17.72 11.79
C ALA A 9 -13.29 17.96 10.89
N GLY A 10 -13.66 19.22 10.68
CA GLY A 10 -14.85 19.54 9.88
C GLY A 10 -14.72 18.92 8.49
N TRP A 11 -15.81 18.41 7.94
CA TRP A 11 -15.84 17.70 6.65
C TRP A 11 -15.08 18.42 5.52
N ARG A 12 -15.09 19.77 5.53
CA ARG A 12 -14.32 20.62 4.60
C ARG A 12 -12.81 20.41 4.69
N LYS A 13 -12.28 20.24 5.91
CA LYS A 13 -10.85 19.96 6.14
C LYS A 13 -10.49 18.57 5.64
N MET A 14 -11.34 17.57 5.89
CA MET A 14 -11.16 16.22 5.35
C MET A 14 -11.20 16.19 3.82
N ALA A 15 -12.21 16.84 3.21
CA ALA A 15 -12.31 16.95 1.76
C ALA A 15 -11.09 17.66 1.14
N MET A 16 -10.59 18.72 1.78
CA MET A 16 -9.38 19.41 1.33
C MET A 16 -8.13 18.54 1.44
N GLN A 17 -7.94 17.82 2.55
CA GLN A 17 -6.82 16.89 2.71
C GLN A 17 -6.90 15.73 1.70
N ALA A 18 -8.09 15.21 1.46
CA ALA A 18 -8.33 14.19 0.44
C ALA A 18 -8.00 14.72 -0.97
N ALA A 19 -8.41 15.96 -1.30
CA ALA A 19 -8.10 16.58 -2.58
C ALA A 19 -6.60 16.81 -2.78
N ILE A 20 -5.89 17.27 -1.74
CA ILE A 20 -4.43 17.44 -1.78
C ILE A 20 -3.76 16.07 -1.97
N GLY A 21 -4.20 15.05 -1.22
CA GLY A 21 -3.70 13.69 -1.37
C GLY A 21 -3.95 13.13 -2.77
N ALA A 22 -5.13 13.35 -3.34
CA ALA A 22 -5.48 12.94 -4.69
C ALA A 22 -4.61 13.65 -5.75
N ALA A 23 -4.38 14.97 -5.61
CA ALA A 23 -3.51 15.72 -6.49
C ALA A 23 -2.04 15.26 -6.40
N ALA A 24 -1.54 15.04 -5.19
CA ALA A 24 -0.20 14.49 -4.97
C ALA A 24 -0.06 13.06 -5.53
N GLY A 25 -1.07 12.21 -5.34
CA GLY A 25 -1.13 10.86 -5.89
C GLY A 25 -1.15 10.86 -7.42
N ALA A 26 -1.98 11.70 -8.04
CA ALA A 26 -2.04 11.84 -9.49
C ALA A 26 -0.71 12.36 -10.07
N GLY A 27 -0.11 13.38 -9.44
CA GLY A 27 1.19 13.90 -9.84
C GLY A 27 2.31 12.88 -9.67
N GLY A 28 2.31 12.14 -8.55
CA GLY A 28 3.27 11.07 -8.29
C GLY A 28 3.15 9.92 -9.30
N MET A 29 1.91 9.55 -9.66
CA MET A 29 1.64 8.53 -10.67
C MET A 29 2.14 8.97 -12.04
N PHE A 30 1.82 10.19 -12.46
CA PHE A 30 2.27 10.76 -13.72
C PHE A 30 3.81 10.80 -13.79
N ALA A 31 4.46 11.33 -12.75
CA ALA A 31 5.92 11.37 -12.68
C ALA A 31 6.54 9.97 -12.67
N GLY A 32 5.95 9.02 -11.93
CA GLY A 32 6.44 7.64 -11.85
C GLY A 32 6.40 6.92 -13.19
N LEU A 33 5.28 7.03 -13.92
CA LEU A 33 5.16 6.44 -15.26
C LEU A 33 6.17 7.08 -16.23
N GLN A 34 6.29 8.41 -16.25
CA GLN A 34 7.24 9.13 -17.10
C GLN A 34 8.71 8.75 -16.82
N LEU A 35 9.07 8.54 -15.55
CA LEU A 35 10.41 8.11 -15.18
C LEU A 35 10.73 6.69 -15.66
N VAL A 36 9.71 5.83 -15.74
CA VAL A 36 9.86 4.41 -16.05
C VAL A 36 9.67 4.11 -17.55
N GLU A 37 8.95 4.95 -18.29
CA GLU A 37 8.81 4.89 -19.76
C GLU A 37 10.12 5.19 -20.50
N GLY A 38 11.02 5.99 -19.91
CA GLY A 38 12.24 6.46 -20.59
C GLY A 38 11.94 7.27 -21.86
N GLN A 39 12.92 7.39 -22.77
CA GLN A 39 12.76 8.15 -24.03
C GLN A 39 11.96 7.39 -25.11
N GLY A 40 11.58 6.14 -24.85
CA GLY A 40 10.98 5.24 -25.85
C GLY A 40 9.46 5.17 -25.83
N GLY A 41 8.81 5.51 -24.72
CA GLY A 41 7.35 5.61 -24.53
C GLY A 41 6.56 4.39 -25.04
N PHE A 42 6.06 3.54 -24.16
CA PHE A 42 5.16 2.45 -24.55
C PHE A 42 3.77 2.61 -23.94
N ASP A 43 2.75 2.11 -24.63
CA ASP A 43 1.36 2.22 -24.18
C ASP A 43 1.11 1.31 -22.98
N TRP A 44 0.83 1.93 -21.83
CA TRP A 44 0.47 1.20 -20.62
C TRP A 44 -0.97 0.68 -20.70
N THR A 45 -1.15 -0.60 -20.40
CA THR A 45 -2.48 -1.17 -20.22
C THR A 45 -3.09 -0.72 -18.90
N GLY A 46 -4.42 -0.54 -18.84
CA GLY A 46 -5.11 -0.09 -17.63
C GLY A 46 -4.78 -0.93 -16.39
N SER A 47 -4.69 -2.25 -16.53
CA SER A 47 -4.30 -3.17 -15.45
C SER A 47 -2.89 -2.93 -14.93
N SER A 48 -1.94 -2.61 -15.82
CA SER A 48 -0.55 -2.32 -15.43
C SER A 48 -0.44 -0.96 -14.72
N ILE A 49 -1.21 0.04 -15.18
CA ILE A 49 -1.31 1.35 -14.52
C ILE A 49 -1.86 1.18 -13.10
N ILE A 50 -2.93 0.39 -12.92
CA ILE A 50 -3.53 0.15 -11.59
C ILE A 50 -2.50 -0.52 -10.66
N LEU A 51 -1.84 -1.58 -11.12
CA LEU A 51 -0.86 -2.30 -10.32
C LEU A 51 0.34 -1.42 -9.94
N PHE A 52 0.85 -0.64 -10.90
CA PHE A 52 1.93 0.32 -10.65
C PHE A 52 1.51 1.36 -9.61
N GLY A 53 0.29 1.90 -9.72
CA GLY A 53 -0.25 2.86 -8.76
C GLY A 53 -0.37 2.30 -7.35
N ILE A 54 -0.78 1.05 -7.19
CA ILE A 54 -0.81 0.38 -5.87
C ILE A 54 0.60 0.24 -5.31
N GLY A 55 1.57 -0.21 -6.13
CA GLY A 55 2.97 -0.29 -5.73
C GLY A 55 3.53 1.09 -5.33
N LEU A 56 3.15 2.15 -6.03
CA LEU A 56 3.54 3.51 -5.71
C LEU A 56 2.98 3.96 -4.35
N VAL A 57 1.73 3.63 -4.01
CA VAL A 57 1.15 3.94 -2.69
C VAL A 57 1.96 3.27 -1.57
N TYR A 58 2.30 1.99 -1.72
CA TYR A 58 3.17 1.29 -0.76
C TYR A 58 4.55 1.94 -0.64
N ALA A 59 5.15 2.32 -1.76
CA ALA A 59 6.45 2.98 -1.78
C ALA A 59 6.39 4.34 -1.07
N LEU A 60 5.38 5.18 -1.39
CA LEU A 60 5.18 6.47 -0.75
C LEU A 60 4.93 6.33 0.76
N MET A 61 4.13 5.35 1.19
CA MET A 61 3.94 5.05 2.61
C MET A 61 5.28 4.71 3.28
N GLY A 62 6.09 3.85 2.68
CA GLY A 62 7.40 3.50 3.21
C GLY A 62 8.36 4.71 3.25
N VAL A 63 8.34 5.60 2.25
CA VAL A 63 9.10 6.86 2.28
C VAL A 63 8.65 7.76 3.42
N PHE A 64 7.34 8.05 3.53
CA PHE A 64 6.83 8.97 4.55
C PHE A 64 7.07 8.45 5.96
N VAL A 65 6.80 7.16 6.20
CA VAL A 65 7.08 6.54 7.50
C VAL A 65 8.59 6.54 7.77
N GLY A 66 9.41 6.17 6.78
CA GLY A 66 10.87 6.17 6.92
C GLY A 66 11.46 7.54 7.25
N ILE A 67 11.03 8.59 6.55
CA ILE A 67 11.43 9.98 6.85
C ILE A 67 11.01 10.37 8.27
N GLY A 68 9.77 10.05 8.65
CA GLY A 68 9.26 10.32 9.99
C GLY A 68 10.06 9.59 11.09
N THR A 69 10.48 8.36 10.84
CA THR A 69 11.30 7.57 11.77
C THR A 69 12.75 8.07 11.85
N VAL A 70 13.37 8.49 10.74
CA VAL A 70 14.74 9.02 10.72
C VAL A 70 14.83 10.37 11.43
N ALA A 71 13.80 11.21 11.28
CA ALA A 71 13.77 12.56 11.86
C ALA A 71 12.56 12.78 12.81
N PRO A 72 12.49 12.09 13.98
CA PRO A 72 11.31 12.10 14.85
C PRO A 72 10.87 13.49 15.30
N ARG A 73 11.83 14.32 15.74
CA ARG A 73 11.58 15.66 16.29
C ARG A 73 11.36 16.74 15.24
N LEU A 74 11.90 16.55 14.03
CA LEU A 74 11.83 17.54 12.94
C LEU A 74 10.56 17.37 12.10
N PHE A 75 10.24 16.12 11.74
CA PHE A 75 9.13 15.79 10.84
C PHE A 75 8.23 14.69 11.39
N GLY A 76 8.78 13.70 12.09
CA GLY A 76 8.06 12.50 12.53
C GLY A 76 6.81 12.76 13.36
N GLN A 77 6.88 13.58 14.40
CA GLN A 77 5.72 13.90 15.25
C GLN A 77 4.51 14.39 14.45
N ARG A 78 4.72 15.35 13.53
CA ARG A 78 3.65 15.96 12.75
C ARG A 78 3.17 15.06 11.61
N LEU A 79 4.12 14.38 10.94
CA LEU A 79 3.83 13.56 9.76
C LEU A 79 3.13 12.25 10.15
N LEU A 80 3.57 11.62 11.25
CA LEU A 80 3.04 10.34 11.73
C LEU A 80 1.92 10.52 12.76
N ASN A 81 1.53 11.77 13.07
CA ASN A 81 0.47 12.09 14.03
C ASN A 81 0.68 11.43 15.41
N VAL A 82 1.91 11.50 15.93
CA VAL A 82 2.31 10.91 17.22
C VAL A 82 2.40 12.01 18.28
N ALA A 83 1.98 11.71 19.51
CA ALA A 83 1.90 12.69 20.60
C ALA A 83 3.30 13.14 21.08
N ASP A 84 4.26 12.21 21.10
CA ASP A 84 5.64 12.48 21.47
C ASP A 84 6.63 11.85 20.49
N ALA A 85 7.78 12.50 20.28
CA ALA A 85 8.85 11.97 19.45
C ALA A 85 9.55 10.79 20.13
N GLU A 86 9.51 10.73 21.46
CA GLU A 86 10.09 9.64 22.25
C GLU A 86 9.45 8.29 21.86
N GLU A 87 8.13 8.26 21.62
CA GLU A 87 7.40 7.06 21.17
C GLU A 87 7.95 6.53 19.82
N ILE A 88 8.31 7.44 18.91
CA ILE A 88 8.95 7.07 17.62
C ILE A 88 10.37 6.53 17.85
N VAL A 89 11.08 6.99 18.88
CA VAL A 89 12.42 6.50 19.21
C VAL A 89 12.35 5.10 19.81
N GLU A 90 11.37 4.84 20.67
CA GLU A 90 11.10 3.53 21.29
C GLU A 90 10.71 2.48 20.23
N GLU A 91 9.78 2.82 19.34
CA GLU A 91 9.31 1.92 18.27
C GLU A 91 10.14 1.99 16.98
N ARG A 92 11.28 2.68 17.00
CA ARG A 92 12.10 2.96 15.81
C ARG A 92 12.40 1.72 14.98
N ALA A 93 12.75 0.60 15.63
CA ALA A 93 13.14 -0.62 14.93
C ALA A 93 11.95 -1.21 14.15
N ASN A 94 10.77 -1.27 14.77
CA ASN A 94 9.55 -1.78 14.15
C ASN A 94 9.04 -0.85 13.05
N MET A 95 9.07 0.47 13.28
CA MET A 95 8.66 1.47 12.30
C MET A 95 9.61 1.50 11.09
N ALA A 96 10.92 1.47 11.31
CA ALA A 96 11.91 1.44 10.23
C ALA A 96 11.82 0.14 9.43
N GLY A 97 11.67 -1.01 10.10
CA GLY A 97 11.46 -2.30 9.44
C GLY A 97 10.21 -2.29 8.56
N SER A 98 9.10 -1.76 9.07
CA SER A 98 7.84 -1.63 8.32
C SER A 98 7.96 -0.64 7.14
N ALA A 99 8.68 0.47 7.32
CA ALA A 99 8.92 1.45 6.27
C ALA A 99 9.76 0.87 5.12
N VAL A 100 10.87 0.20 5.44
CA VAL A 100 11.69 -0.53 4.47
C VAL A 100 10.88 -1.64 3.81
N GLY A 101 10.04 -2.34 4.58
CA GLY A 101 9.16 -3.37 4.06
C GLY A 101 8.19 -2.84 3.01
N CYS A 102 7.47 -1.76 3.32
CA CYS A 102 6.55 -1.11 2.38
C CYS A 102 7.27 -0.60 1.13
N LEU A 103 8.48 -0.04 1.27
CA LEU A 103 9.31 0.39 0.15
C LEU A 103 9.69 -0.76 -0.78
N ILE A 104 10.23 -1.87 -0.23
CA ILE A 104 10.65 -3.04 -1.00
C ILE A 104 9.44 -3.68 -1.69
N LEU A 105 8.31 -3.79 -1.00
CA LEU A 105 7.09 -4.35 -1.58
C LEU A 105 6.54 -3.47 -2.70
N GLY A 106 6.45 -2.16 -2.45
CA GLY A 106 6.01 -1.19 -3.46
C GLY A 106 6.89 -1.25 -4.70
N ALA A 107 8.21 -1.29 -4.53
CA ALA A 107 9.16 -1.44 -5.63
C ALA A 107 8.98 -2.75 -6.40
N ALA A 108 8.80 -3.89 -5.72
CA ALA A 108 8.58 -5.18 -6.36
C ALA A 108 7.27 -5.22 -7.16
N VAL A 109 6.20 -4.63 -6.63
CA VAL A 109 4.90 -4.51 -7.32
C VAL A 109 4.99 -3.60 -8.55
N MET A 110 5.65 -2.44 -8.43
CA MET A 110 5.89 -1.54 -9.56
C MET A 110 6.76 -2.20 -10.64
N LEU A 111 7.78 -2.98 -10.24
CA LEU A 111 8.65 -3.70 -11.16
C LEU A 111 7.87 -4.76 -11.96
N LEU A 112 6.96 -5.49 -11.30
CA LEU A 112 6.09 -6.45 -11.99
C LEU A 112 5.16 -5.76 -12.98
N ALA A 113 4.55 -4.63 -12.60
CA ALA A 113 3.69 -3.85 -13.48
C ALA A 113 4.45 -3.35 -14.72
N HIS A 114 5.65 -2.80 -14.53
CA HIS A 114 6.50 -2.35 -15.62
C HIS A 114 6.94 -3.51 -16.53
N ALA A 115 7.43 -4.62 -15.96
CA ALA A 115 7.89 -5.76 -16.74
C ALA A 115 6.77 -6.34 -17.61
N ALA A 116 5.57 -6.48 -17.06
CA ALA A 116 4.41 -6.96 -17.82
C ALA A 116 3.98 -5.98 -18.92
N ALA A 117 4.01 -4.68 -18.66
CA ALA A 117 3.63 -3.67 -19.65
C ALA A 117 4.65 -3.56 -20.79
N ALA A 118 5.95 -3.59 -20.48
CA ALA A 118 7.02 -3.57 -21.47
C ALA A 118 7.02 -4.82 -22.36
N ASP A 119 6.78 -6.01 -21.78
CA ASP A 119 6.63 -7.26 -22.52
C ASP A 119 5.43 -7.22 -23.49
N ALA A 120 4.27 -6.74 -23.03
CA ALA A 120 3.09 -6.57 -23.87
C ALA A 120 3.30 -5.58 -25.04
N ALA A 121 4.14 -4.56 -24.84
CA ALA A 121 4.51 -3.59 -25.86
C ALA A 121 5.65 -4.05 -26.78
N GLY A 122 6.30 -5.19 -26.49
CA GLY A 122 7.46 -5.67 -27.24
C GLY A 122 8.72 -4.80 -27.08
N VAL A 123 8.82 -4.05 -25.98
CA VAL A 123 9.95 -3.15 -25.68
C VAL A 123 10.86 -3.79 -24.62
N ALA A 124 12.13 -3.38 -24.60
CA ALA A 124 13.08 -3.84 -23.59
C ALA A 124 12.61 -3.43 -22.18
N ALA A 125 12.30 -4.44 -21.35
CA ALA A 125 11.96 -4.26 -19.95
C ALA A 125 13.21 -4.16 -19.07
N LEU A 126 13.11 -3.48 -17.92
CA LEU A 126 14.17 -3.45 -16.90
C LEU A 126 14.59 -4.87 -16.44
N VAL A 127 13.61 -5.76 -16.35
CA VAL A 127 13.76 -7.19 -16.04
C VAL A 127 12.69 -7.98 -16.78
N THR A 128 12.88 -9.28 -16.97
CA THR A 128 11.83 -10.14 -17.55
C THR A 128 10.63 -10.25 -16.60
N PRO A 129 9.39 -10.46 -17.11
CA PRO A 129 8.21 -10.65 -16.27
C PRO A 129 8.35 -11.79 -15.26
N ALA A 130 8.98 -12.90 -15.66
CA ALA A 130 9.25 -14.04 -14.80
C ALA A 130 10.18 -13.66 -13.63
N LEU A 131 11.24 -12.89 -13.89
CA LEU A 131 12.15 -12.44 -12.84
C LEU A 131 11.46 -11.46 -11.88
N ALA A 132 10.67 -10.50 -12.40
CA ALA A 132 9.90 -9.59 -11.56
C ALA A 132 8.92 -10.34 -10.63
N PHE A 133 8.26 -11.38 -11.15
CA PHE A 133 7.39 -12.24 -10.36
C PHE A 133 8.16 -13.01 -9.28
N CYS A 134 9.32 -13.60 -9.60
CA CYS A 134 10.18 -14.27 -8.62
C CYS A 134 10.68 -13.33 -7.52
N ILE A 135 11.01 -12.08 -7.87
CA ILE A 135 11.38 -11.05 -6.88
C ILE A 135 10.19 -10.77 -5.95
N LEU A 136 9.00 -10.52 -6.49
CA LEU A 136 7.79 -10.28 -5.70
C LEU A 136 7.48 -11.45 -4.76
N LEU A 137 7.54 -12.69 -5.27
CA LEU A 137 7.35 -13.89 -4.45
C LEU A 137 8.38 -13.99 -3.32
N THR A 138 9.65 -13.71 -3.62
CA THR A 138 10.73 -13.75 -2.63
C THR A 138 10.50 -12.72 -1.52
N VAL A 139 10.07 -11.50 -1.89
CA VAL A 139 9.70 -10.44 -0.93
C VAL A 139 8.51 -10.90 -0.06
N LEU A 140 7.46 -11.46 -0.66
CA LEU A 140 6.28 -11.94 0.06
C LEU A 140 6.61 -13.08 1.03
N VAL A 141 7.41 -14.06 0.59
CA VAL A 141 7.85 -15.18 1.43
C VAL A 141 8.71 -14.66 2.58
N GLY A 142 9.65 -13.75 2.30
CA GLY A 142 10.49 -13.13 3.32
C GLY A 142 9.66 -12.38 4.37
N PHE A 143 8.69 -11.57 3.94
CA PHE A 143 7.81 -10.83 4.85
C PHE A 143 6.90 -11.75 5.66
N THR A 144 6.38 -12.81 5.04
CA THR A 144 5.57 -13.80 5.73
C THR A 144 6.40 -14.48 6.82
N ALA A 145 7.65 -14.87 6.51
CA ALA A 145 8.55 -15.48 7.49
C ALA A 145 8.88 -14.53 8.65
N ILE A 146 9.18 -13.26 8.37
CA ILE A 146 9.42 -12.23 9.39
C ILE A 146 8.17 -12.02 10.24
N SER A 147 6.99 -11.91 9.62
CA SER A 147 5.71 -11.71 10.31
C SER A 147 5.38 -12.88 11.25
N VAL A 148 5.58 -14.11 10.80
CA VAL A 148 5.39 -15.31 11.63
C VAL A 148 6.36 -15.33 12.81
N TRP A 149 7.62 -14.92 12.59
CA TRP A 149 8.61 -14.82 13.67
C TRP A 149 8.23 -13.73 14.69
N MET A 150 7.77 -12.57 14.22
CA MET A 150 7.35 -11.45 15.06
C MET A 150 6.05 -11.69 15.81
N TRP A 151 5.21 -12.65 15.36
CA TRP A 151 3.89 -12.91 15.92
C TRP A 151 3.87 -13.09 17.44
N ARG A 152 4.93 -13.67 18.00
CA ARG A 152 5.06 -13.88 19.46
C ARG A 152 5.34 -12.61 20.25
N GLY A 153 5.88 -11.58 19.61
CA GLY A 153 6.18 -10.30 20.23
C GLY A 153 5.01 -9.32 20.22
N PHE A 154 3.94 -9.60 19.49
CA PHE A 154 2.76 -8.74 19.46
C PHE A 154 1.89 -8.92 20.70
N ASP A 155 1.45 -7.79 21.26
CA ASP A 155 0.42 -7.78 22.29
C ASP A 155 -0.95 -8.22 21.73
N GLU A 156 -1.95 -8.28 22.60
CA GLU A 156 -3.28 -8.72 22.21
C GLU A 156 -3.96 -7.76 21.22
N LEU A 157 -3.68 -6.46 21.32
CA LEU A 157 -4.27 -5.44 20.46
C LEU A 157 -3.77 -5.60 19.03
N TRP A 158 -2.45 -5.65 18.84
CA TRP A 158 -1.80 -5.82 17.54
C TRP A 158 -2.16 -7.16 16.91
N ARG A 159 -2.21 -8.22 17.70
CA ARG A 159 -2.60 -9.55 17.21
C ARG A 159 -4.04 -9.56 16.70
N GLN A 160 -4.97 -8.97 17.44
CA GLN A 160 -6.36 -8.86 17.01
C GLN A 160 -6.51 -7.97 15.77
N LEU A 161 -5.80 -6.84 15.72
CA LEU A 161 -5.81 -5.94 14.57
C LEU A 161 -5.34 -6.66 13.29
N MET A 162 -4.26 -7.43 13.37
CA MET A 162 -3.75 -8.20 12.23
C MET A 162 -4.74 -9.26 11.74
N VAL A 163 -5.41 -9.97 12.66
CA VAL A 163 -6.47 -10.93 12.30
C VAL A 163 -7.64 -10.22 11.63
N GLU A 164 -8.05 -9.07 12.16
CA GLU A 164 -9.16 -8.27 11.63
C GLU A 164 -8.85 -7.73 10.21
N ILE A 165 -7.66 -7.17 10.01
CA ILE A 165 -7.18 -6.73 8.69
C ILE A 165 -7.17 -7.91 7.71
N SER A 166 -6.68 -9.08 8.14
CA SER A 166 -6.63 -10.29 7.30
C SER A 166 -8.05 -10.77 6.94
N ALA A 167 -8.99 -10.71 7.88
CA ALA A 167 -10.38 -11.09 7.65
C ALA A 167 -11.09 -10.12 6.68
N ILE A 168 -10.91 -8.81 6.83
CA ILE A 168 -11.45 -7.81 5.90
C ILE A 168 -10.88 -8.04 4.49
N THR A 169 -9.56 -8.19 4.38
CA THR A 169 -8.86 -8.44 3.11
C THR A 169 -9.40 -9.71 2.44
N GLY A 170 -9.46 -10.82 3.17
CA GLY A 170 -9.94 -12.10 2.65
C GLY A 170 -11.40 -12.06 2.22
N ASN A 171 -12.27 -11.41 2.99
CA ASN A 171 -13.69 -11.26 2.63
C ASN A 171 -13.88 -10.37 1.39
N LEU A 172 -13.11 -9.29 1.24
CA LEU A 172 -13.13 -8.46 0.04
C LEU A 172 -12.66 -9.23 -1.19
N LEU A 173 -11.56 -9.98 -1.06
CA LEU A 173 -11.05 -10.81 -2.14
C LEU A 173 -12.06 -11.87 -2.57
N LEU A 174 -12.68 -12.55 -1.61
CA LEU A 174 -13.70 -13.55 -1.87
C LEU A 174 -14.91 -12.93 -2.58
N LEU A 175 -15.40 -11.78 -2.11
CA LEU A 175 -16.53 -11.07 -2.70
C LEU A 175 -16.22 -10.64 -4.13
N ILE A 176 -15.06 -10.04 -4.38
CA ILE A 176 -14.66 -9.59 -5.72
C ILE A 176 -14.48 -10.79 -6.65
N ALA A 177 -13.84 -11.88 -6.19
CA ALA A 177 -13.65 -13.08 -6.98
C ALA A 177 -14.98 -13.74 -7.37
N ILE A 178 -15.93 -13.84 -6.44
CA ILE A 178 -17.26 -14.43 -6.70
C ILE A 178 -18.05 -13.56 -7.67
N ILE A 179 -18.14 -12.25 -7.42
CA ILE A 179 -18.96 -11.35 -8.25
C ILE A 179 -18.36 -11.22 -9.64
N TRP A 180 -17.07 -10.89 -9.73
CA TRP A 180 -16.42 -10.63 -11.02
C TRP A 180 -16.15 -11.93 -11.78
N GLY A 181 -15.59 -12.93 -11.11
CA GLY A 181 -15.34 -14.24 -11.72
C GLY A 181 -16.64 -14.94 -12.11
N GLY A 182 -17.67 -14.87 -11.26
CA GLY A 182 -19.00 -15.40 -11.56
C GLY A 182 -19.67 -14.69 -12.74
N ALA A 183 -19.64 -13.36 -12.76
CA ALA A 183 -20.16 -12.57 -13.88
C ALA A 183 -19.43 -12.89 -15.20
N ALA A 184 -18.11 -13.06 -15.16
CA ALA A 184 -17.33 -13.46 -16.32
C ALA A 184 -17.70 -14.87 -16.81
N ALA A 185 -17.93 -15.82 -15.90
CA ALA A 185 -18.31 -17.19 -16.24
C ALA A 185 -19.66 -17.29 -16.96
N VAL A 186 -20.59 -16.35 -16.71
CA VAL A 186 -21.89 -16.28 -17.39
C VAL A 186 -21.92 -15.26 -18.55
N GLY A 187 -20.78 -14.66 -18.90
CA GLY A 187 -20.67 -13.71 -20.01
C GLY A 187 -21.23 -12.31 -19.74
N LEU A 188 -21.47 -11.94 -18.48
CA LEU A 188 -21.96 -10.61 -18.09
C LEU A 188 -20.84 -9.57 -17.95
N ALA A 189 -19.58 -10.00 -17.82
CA ALA A 189 -18.41 -9.13 -17.72
C ALA A 189 -17.21 -9.77 -18.44
N ALA A 190 -16.21 -8.96 -18.79
CA ALA A 190 -14.92 -9.48 -19.22
C ALA A 190 -14.22 -10.20 -18.05
N GLY A 191 -13.48 -11.28 -18.36
CA GLY A 191 -12.69 -12.00 -17.38
C GLY A 191 -11.62 -11.11 -16.73
N PRO A 192 -11.32 -11.31 -15.43
CA PRO A 192 -10.32 -10.51 -14.74
C PRO A 192 -8.95 -10.70 -15.37
N HIS A 193 -8.26 -9.60 -15.68
CA HIS A 193 -6.87 -9.69 -16.12
C HIS A 193 -6.01 -10.21 -14.96
N PRO A 194 -4.96 -11.03 -15.21
CA PRO A 194 -4.14 -11.58 -14.11
C PRO A 194 -3.55 -10.50 -13.19
N LEU A 195 -3.13 -9.36 -13.75
CA LEU A 195 -2.63 -8.23 -12.96
C LEU A 195 -3.72 -7.55 -12.11
N ASP A 196 -4.99 -7.63 -12.51
CA ASP A 196 -6.09 -7.09 -11.71
C ASP A 196 -6.28 -7.89 -10.43
N LEU A 197 -6.08 -9.22 -10.48
CA LEU A 197 -6.13 -10.07 -9.29
C LEU A 197 -5.01 -9.71 -8.30
N VAL A 198 -3.80 -9.48 -8.79
CA VAL A 198 -2.67 -9.02 -7.98
C VAL A 198 -2.98 -7.63 -7.40
N SER A 199 -3.53 -6.74 -8.22
CA SER A 199 -3.93 -5.40 -7.79
C SER A 199 -4.99 -5.45 -6.69
N VAL A 200 -6.04 -6.25 -6.84
CA VAL A 200 -7.09 -6.39 -5.83
C VAL A 200 -6.53 -6.99 -4.53
N ALA A 201 -5.60 -7.95 -4.60
CA ALA A 201 -4.94 -8.51 -3.41
C ALA A 201 -4.22 -7.44 -2.59
N PHE A 202 -3.35 -6.65 -3.23
CA PHE A 202 -2.61 -5.58 -2.53
C PHE A 202 -3.49 -4.39 -2.16
N GLY A 203 -4.41 -3.99 -3.04
CA GLY A 203 -5.32 -2.87 -2.81
C GLY A 203 -6.32 -3.15 -1.68
N SER A 204 -6.85 -4.38 -1.59
CA SER A 204 -7.72 -4.77 -0.48
C SER A 204 -6.98 -4.82 0.86
N LEU A 205 -5.71 -5.26 0.87
CA LEU A 205 -4.88 -5.22 2.07
C LEU A 205 -4.63 -3.78 2.55
N LEU A 206 -4.27 -2.86 1.64
CA LEU A 206 -4.16 -1.43 1.97
C LEU A 206 -5.46 -0.91 2.57
N PHE A 207 -6.58 -1.13 1.88
CA PHE A 207 -7.88 -0.68 2.34
C PHE A 207 -8.22 -1.25 3.73
N ALA A 208 -7.98 -2.54 3.96
CA ALA A 208 -8.23 -3.21 5.24
C ALA A 208 -7.38 -2.63 6.36
N CYS A 209 -6.10 -2.31 6.10
CA CYS A 209 -5.25 -1.60 7.07
C CYS A 209 -5.87 -0.26 7.47
N PHE A 210 -6.36 0.54 6.51
CA PHE A 210 -6.96 1.82 6.82
C PHE A 210 -8.30 1.68 7.56
N ALA A 211 -9.17 0.78 7.09
CA ALA A 211 -10.47 0.54 7.70
C ALA A 211 -10.35 0.00 9.13
N GLY A 212 -9.52 -1.03 9.35
CA GLY A 212 -9.31 -1.63 10.66
C GLY A 212 -8.70 -0.65 11.66
N ALA A 213 -7.72 0.15 11.24
CA ALA A 213 -7.14 1.18 12.09
C ALA A 213 -8.12 2.33 12.39
N GLY A 214 -8.94 2.71 11.41
CA GLY A 214 -9.99 3.71 11.57
C GLY A 214 -11.08 3.28 12.56
N TRP A 215 -11.56 2.04 12.46
CA TRP A 215 -12.60 1.51 13.34
C TRP A 215 -12.17 1.41 14.81
N ARG A 216 -10.87 1.20 15.06
CA ARG A 216 -10.30 1.24 16.42
C ARG A 216 -9.97 2.66 16.91
N GLY A 217 -10.32 3.69 16.15
CA GLY A 217 -10.12 5.09 16.54
C GLY A 217 -8.66 5.57 16.49
N MET A 218 -7.76 4.79 15.89
CA MET A 218 -6.33 5.12 15.83
C MET A 218 -6.02 6.26 14.85
N MET A 219 -6.97 6.63 14.00
CA MET A 219 -6.84 7.69 12.99
C MET A 219 -7.41 9.04 13.42
N ALA A 220 -7.91 9.16 14.66
CA ALA A 220 -8.43 10.43 15.14
C ALA A 220 -7.27 11.46 15.21
N PRO A 221 -7.39 12.62 14.55
CA PRO A 221 -6.37 13.66 14.61
C PRO A 221 -6.24 14.16 16.06
N ARG A 222 -5.02 14.14 16.57
CA ARG A 222 -4.67 14.58 17.92
C ARG A 222 -4.15 16.01 17.91
#